data_AF-A0A1T5LNH2-F1
#
_entry.id   AF-A0A1T5LNH2-F1
#
_cell.length_a   1.000
_cell.length_b   1.000
_cell.length_c   1.000
_cell.angle_alpha   90.00
_cell.angle_beta   90.00
_cell.angle_gamma   90.00
#
_symmetry.space_group_name_H-M   'P 1'
#
loop_
_entity.id
_entity.type
_entity.pdbx_description
1 polymer ?
#
loop_
_entity_poly.entity_id
_entity_poly.type
_entity_poly.pdbx_seq_one_letter_code
_entity_poly.pdbx_strand_id
1 'polypeptide(L)'
;MKEPSAPLKTIITIAIAMVWFINGLLCKVLNFVPRHRMIVSRILGDQYATFATHTIGFLEICMVVWILSGIKSRWCALLQIAIVGIMNSLEYILVPDLLLFGRFNALFAIIFMVVVYSNEFILHNTNGLRHAFTTRG
;
A
#
# COMPACT_ATOMS: atom_id res chain seq x y z
N MET A 1 -0.69 -29.31 -9.11
CA MET A 1 -0.45 -27.86 -8.93
C MET A 1 -0.91 -27.52 -7.52
N LYS A 2 -0.01 -27.02 -6.65
CA LYS A 2 -0.26 -26.89 -5.20
C LYS A 2 -1.17 -25.69 -4.96
N GLU A 3 -2.40 -25.96 -4.51
CA GLU A 3 -3.41 -24.95 -4.15
C GLU A 3 -2.79 -23.86 -3.25
N PRO A 4 -3.00 -22.55 -3.53
CA PRO A 4 -2.69 -21.53 -2.54
C PRO A 4 -3.68 -21.69 -1.39
N SER A 5 -3.20 -22.30 -0.31
CA SER A 5 -3.98 -22.51 0.91
C SER A 5 -4.39 -21.16 1.50
N ALA A 6 -5.61 -21.08 2.05
CA ALA A 6 -6.15 -19.92 2.78
C ALA A 6 -5.15 -19.10 3.66
N PRO A 7 -4.11 -19.68 4.30
CA PRO A 7 -3.05 -18.91 4.95
C PRO A 7 -2.29 -17.94 4.04
N LEU A 8 -2.05 -18.25 2.76
CA LEU A 8 -1.22 -17.42 1.88
C LEU A 8 -1.84 -16.03 1.65
N LYS A 9 -3.14 -15.96 1.34
CA LYS A 9 -3.86 -14.69 1.18
C LYS A 9 -3.80 -13.85 2.45
N THR A 10 -3.98 -14.50 3.60
CA THR A 10 -3.95 -13.84 4.91
C THR A 10 -2.56 -13.28 5.20
N ILE A 11 -1.51 -14.07 4.95
CA ILE A 11 -0.11 -13.65 5.10
C ILE A 11 0.20 -12.44 4.21
N ILE A 12 -0.19 -12.49 2.93
CA ILE A 12 0.04 -11.38 1.99
C ILE A 12 -0.74 -10.13 2.43
N THR A 13 -1.98 -10.29 2.87
CA THR A 13 -2.81 -9.16 3.35
C THR A 13 -2.21 -8.51 4.59
N ILE A 14 -1.72 -9.30 5.54
CA ILE A 14 -1.01 -8.80 6.73
C ILE A 14 0.29 -8.11 6.32
N ALA A 15 1.06 -8.68 5.38
CA ALA A 15 2.29 -8.07 4.89
C ALA A 15 2.01 -6.71 4.22
N ILE A 16 0.97 -6.61 3.38
CA ILE A 16 0.53 -5.34 2.79
C ILE A 16 0.14 -4.36 3.89
N ALA A 17 -0.70 -4.76 4.84
CA ALA A 17 -1.11 -3.92 5.97
C ALA A 17 0.08 -3.41 6.79
N MET A 18 1.10 -4.26 7.01
CA MET A 18 2.33 -3.89 7.71
C MET A 18 3.14 -2.84 6.94
N VAL A 19 3.20 -2.92 5.60
CA VAL A 19 3.85 -1.89 4.78
C VAL A 19 3.16 -0.53 4.97
N TRP A 20 1.83 -0.48 4.95
CA TRP A 20 1.08 0.76 5.21
C TRP A 20 1.26 1.24 6.66
N PHE A 21 1.27 0.34 7.63
CA PHE A 21 1.42 0.68 9.04
C PHE A 21 2.80 1.27 9.36
N ILE A 22 3.87 0.63 8.88
CA ILE A 22 5.25 1.10 9.09
C ILE A 22 5.44 2.47 8.41
N ASN A 23 4.98 2.62 7.17
CA ASN A 23 5.11 3.90 6.46
C ASN A 23 4.25 5.01 7.06
N GLY A 24 3.03 4.71 7.46
CA GLY A 24 2.10 5.69 8.04
C GLY A 24 2.51 6.10 9.44
N LEU A 25 2.59 5.14 10.35
CA LEU A 25 2.85 5.40 11.75
C LEU A 25 4.32 5.75 11.99
N LEU A 26 5.24 4.85 11.69
CA LEU A 26 6.65 5.03 12.09
C LEU A 26 7.33 6.12 11.25
N CYS A 27 7.18 6.06 9.92
CA CYS A 27 7.89 6.98 9.04
C CYS A 27 7.27 8.38 9.01
N LYS A 28 5.94 8.51 9.00
CA LYS A 28 5.27 9.81 8.81
C LYS A 28 4.73 10.42 10.10
N VAL A 29 3.97 9.69 10.91
CA VAL A 29 3.37 10.23 12.15
C VAL A 29 4.42 10.41 13.25
N LEU A 30 5.28 9.41 13.47
CA LEU A 30 6.35 9.48 14.48
C LEU A 30 7.62 10.16 13.94
N ASN A 31 7.68 10.46 12.65
CA ASN A 31 8.78 11.15 11.99
C ASN A 31 10.16 10.50 12.23
N PHE A 32 10.22 9.17 12.39
CA PHE A 32 11.50 8.44 12.53
C PHE A 32 12.38 8.54 11.28
N VAL A 33 11.79 8.85 10.13
CA VAL A 33 12.51 9.01 8.86
C VAL A 33 12.19 10.40 8.28
N PRO A 34 13.07 11.42 8.47
CA PRO A 34 12.78 12.79 8.08
C PRO A 34 12.64 12.99 6.56
N ARG A 35 13.02 11.98 5.76
CA ARG A 35 12.88 11.98 4.31
C ARG A 35 11.48 12.33 3.83
N HIS A 36 10.43 11.76 4.44
CA HIS A 36 9.07 12.03 3.98
C HIS A 36 8.67 13.49 4.16
N ARG A 37 9.10 14.13 5.26
CA ARG A 37 8.91 15.57 5.45
C ARG A 37 9.68 16.37 4.39
N MET A 38 10.90 15.98 4.04
CA MET A 38 11.69 16.67 3.01
C MET A 38 11.06 16.55 1.61
N ILE A 39 10.52 15.38 1.26
CA ILE A 39 9.77 15.19 0.01
C ILE A 39 8.57 16.13 -0.02
N VAL A 40 7.74 16.14 1.04
CA VAL A 40 6.56 17.00 1.10
C VAL A 40 6.95 18.49 1.12
N SER A 41 8.01 18.86 1.82
CA SER A 41 8.55 20.23 1.85
C SER A 41 8.96 20.71 0.46
N ARG A 42 9.51 19.84 -0.38
CA ARG A 42 9.88 20.19 -1.76
C ARG A 42 8.68 20.36 -2.68
N ILE A 43 7.58 19.63 -2.44
CA ILE A 43 6.39 19.66 -3.29
C ILE A 43 5.41 20.77 -2.86
N LEU A 44 5.15 20.90 -1.55
CA LEU A 44 4.16 21.81 -0.97
C LEU A 44 4.76 23.04 -0.28
N GLY A 45 6.07 23.06 -0.03
CA GLY A 45 6.75 24.09 0.77
C GLY A 45 6.86 23.72 2.25
N ASP A 46 7.91 24.23 2.92
CA ASP A 46 8.26 23.82 4.28
C ASP A 46 7.19 24.13 5.32
N GLN A 47 6.48 25.24 5.14
CA GLN A 47 5.39 25.68 6.01
C GLN A 47 4.23 24.68 6.10
N TYR A 48 4.01 23.89 5.04
CA TYR A 48 2.96 22.85 5.00
C TYR A 48 3.50 21.44 5.21
N ALA A 49 4.82 21.25 5.16
CA ALA A 49 5.45 19.94 5.16
C ALA A 49 5.06 19.09 6.36
N THR A 50 5.16 19.65 7.57
CA THR A 50 4.86 18.93 8.80
C THR A 50 3.40 18.49 8.85
N PHE A 51 2.46 19.41 8.60
CA PHE A 51 1.03 19.11 8.68
C PHE A 51 0.60 18.11 7.60
N ALA A 52 1.07 18.29 6.36
CA ALA A 52 0.76 17.38 5.26
C ALA A 52 1.37 15.99 5.48
N THR A 53 2.62 15.88 5.96
CA THR A 53 3.23 14.57 6.27
C THR A 53 2.45 13.81 7.35
N HIS A 54 2.04 14.47 8.44
CA HIS A 54 1.22 13.81 9.48
C HIS A 54 -0.16 13.41 8.95
N THR A 55 -0.78 14.26 8.13
CA THR A 55 -2.09 13.96 7.53
C THR A 55 -1.99 12.74 6.60
N ILE A 56 -0.96 12.68 5.76
CA ILE A 56 -0.72 11.50 4.91
C ILE A 56 -0.48 10.27 5.79
N GLY A 57 0.35 10.38 6.84
CA GLY A 57 0.61 9.27 7.75
C GLY A 57 -0.65 8.74 8.44
N PHE A 58 -1.56 9.64 8.84
CA PHE A 58 -2.86 9.26 9.40
C PHE A 58 -3.75 8.54 8.37
N LEU A 59 -3.82 9.04 7.14
CA LEU A 59 -4.56 8.38 6.05
C LEU A 59 -4.01 6.98 5.75
N GLU A 60 -2.70 6.78 5.84
CA GLU A 60 -2.08 5.47 5.69
C GLU A 60 -2.48 4.50 6.82
N ILE A 61 -2.58 4.98 8.06
CA ILE A 61 -3.10 4.17 9.19
C ILE A 61 -4.58 3.81 8.96
N CYS A 62 -5.40 4.74 8.47
CA CYS A 62 -6.79 4.45 8.09
C CYS A 62 -6.86 3.36 6.99
N MET A 63 -5.90 3.37 6.05
CA MET A 63 -5.79 2.33 5.03
C MET A 63 -5.49 0.96 5.65
N VAL A 64 -4.64 0.88 6.68
CA VAL A 64 -4.39 -0.37 7.43
C VAL A 64 -5.69 -0.95 7.99
N VAL A 65 -6.48 -0.11 8.66
CA VAL A 65 -7.77 -0.53 9.24
C VAL A 65 -8.70 -1.02 8.14
N TRP A 66 -8.75 -0.34 6.99
CA TRP A 66 -9.57 -0.77 5.87
C TRP A 66 -9.11 -2.11 5.29
N ILE A 67 -7.81 -2.30 5.06
CA ILE A 67 -7.23 -3.55 4.56
C ILE A 67 -7.61 -4.72 5.48
N LEU A 68 -7.40 -4.56 6.79
CA LEU A 68 -7.67 -5.60 7.79
C LEU A 68 -9.17 -5.87 7.97
N SER A 69 -10.02 -4.86 7.82
CA SER A 69 -11.47 -5.02 7.90
C SER A 69 -12.04 -5.89 6.76
N GLY A 70 -11.35 -5.95 5.61
CA GLY A 70 -11.81 -6.66 4.42
C GLY A 70 -13.07 -6.07 3.77
N ILE A 71 -13.60 -4.95 4.27
CA ILE A 71 -14.83 -4.32 3.77
C ILE A 71 -14.56 -3.78 2.36
N LYS A 72 -15.35 -4.22 1.37
CA LYS A 72 -15.20 -3.77 -0.04
C LYS A 72 -13.74 -3.85 -0.52
N SER A 73 -13.08 -4.98 -0.24
CA SER A 73 -11.64 -5.22 -0.50
C SER A 73 -11.17 -4.83 -1.91
N ARG A 74 -12.00 -5.03 -2.94
CA ARG A 74 -11.70 -4.61 -4.33
C ARG A 74 -11.47 -3.11 -4.45
N TRP A 75 -12.31 -2.29 -3.82
CA TRP A 75 -12.16 -0.83 -3.83
C TRP A 75 -10.94 -0.40 -3.03
N CYS A 76 -10.68 -1.05 -1.90
CA CYS A 76 -9.47 -0.81 -1.12
C CYS A 76 -8.21 -1.11 -1.94
N ALA A 77 -8.15 -2.24 -2.66
CA ALA A 77 -7.01 -2.58 -3.52
C ALA A 77 -6.81 -1.57 -4.66
N LEU A 78 -7.89 -1.15 -5.35
CA LEU A 78 -7.82 -0.13 -6.39
C LEU A 78 -7.29 1.21 -5.84
N LEU A 79 -7.77 1.62 -4.67
CA LEU A 79 -7.28 2.84 -4.00
C LEU A 79 -5.82 2.72 -3.60
N GLN A 80 -5.38 1.57 -3.07
CA GLN A 80 -3.97 1.35 -2.76
C GLN A 80 -3.08 1.47 -3.99
N ILE A 81 -3.47 0.83 -5.10
CA ILE A 81 -2.73 0.90 -6.37
C ILE A 81 -2.69 2.34 -6.88
N ALA A 82 -3.82 3.04 -6.87
CA ALA A 82 -3.89 4.43 -7.31
C ALA A 82 -2.99 5.36 -6.46
N ILE A 83 -3.07 5.26 -5.12
CA ILE A 83 -2.26 6.08 -4.21
C ILE A 83 -0.77 5.79 -4.40
N VAL A 84 -0.38 4.51 -4.41
CA VAL A 84 1.02 4.11 -4.59
C VAL A 84 1.56 4.58 -5.94
N GLY A 85 0.77 4.43 -7.01
CA GLY A 85 1.12 4.91 -8.34
C GLY A 85 1.31 6.42 -8.37
N ILE A 86 0.31 7.18 -7.89
CA ILE A 86 0.36 8.65 -7.90
C ILE A 86 1.54 9.17 -7.09
N MET A 87 1.72 8.71 -5.85
CA MET A 87 2.79 9.21 -4.99
C MET A 87 4.17 8.86 -5.54
N ASN A 88 4.37 7.64 -6.05
CA ASN A 88 5.66 7.25 -6.62
C ASN A 88 5.95 7.99 -7.93
N SER A 89 4.94 8.26 -8.77
CA SER A 89 5.12 9.09 -9.95
C SER A 89 5.54 10.51 -9.59
N LEU A 90 4.89 11.13 -8.59
CA LEU A 90 5.27 12.45 -8.11
C LEU A 90 6.70 12.47 -7.55
N GLU A 91 7.05 11.50 -6.70
CA GLU A 91 8.39 11.39 -6.12
C GLU A 91 9.47 11.17 -7.20
N TYR A 92 9.19 10.34 -8.21
CA TYR A 92 10.09 10.06 -9.32
C TYR A 92 10.39 11.31 -10.17
N ILE A 93 9.38 12.14 -10.42
CA ILE A 93 9.51 13.34 -11.27
C ILE A 93 10.12 14.51 -10.50
N LEU A 94 9.64 14.76 -9.28
CA LEU A 94 9.93 15.99 -8.54
C LEU A 94 11.10 15.86 -7.56
N VAL A 95 11.34 14.65 -7.05
CA VAL A 95 12.27 14.44 -5.93
C VAL A 95 13.12 13.15 -6.08
N PRO A 96 13.70 12.87 -7.26
CA PRO A 96 14.38 11.60 -7.52
C PRO A 96 15.59 11.36 -6.60
N ASP A 97 16.22 12.43 -6.13
CA ASP A 97 17.40 12.46 -5.27
C ASP A 97 17.10 12.14 -3.79
N LEU A 98 15.85 12.22 -3.35
CA LEU A 98 15.48 11.81 -1.99
C LEU A 98 15.01 10.36 -1.91
N LEU A 99 14.71 9.71 -3.04
CA LEU A 99 14.26 8.33 -3.07
C LEU A 99 15.35 7.38 -2.54
N LEU A 100 14.97 6.42 -1.69
CA LEU A 100 15.90 5.46 -1.05
C LEU A 100 16.83 4.74 -2.05
N PHE A 101 16.27 4.39 -3.20
CA PHE A 101 16.98 3.70 -4.28
C PHE A 101 17.02 4.55 -5.54
N GLY A 102 16.87 5.87 -5.41
CA GLY A 102 16.72 6.77 -6.55
C GLY A 102 15.57 6.33 -7.45
N ARG A 103 15.85 6.29 -8.75
CA ARG A 103 14.89 5.88 -9.81
C ARG A 103 14.40 4.43 -9.67
N PHE A 104 15.14 3.54 -9.01
CA PHE A 104 14.71 2.16 -8.80
C PHE A 104 13.51 2.04 -7.83
N ASN A 105 13.18 3.09 -7.08
CA ASN A 105 11.98 3.08 -6.23
C ASN A 105 10.69 2.80 -7.02
N ALA A 106 10.63 3.26 -8.28
CA ALA A 106 9.51 2.98 -9.17
C ALA A 106 9.32 1.47 -9.44
N LEU A 107 10.42 0.69 -9.50
CA LEU A 107 10.34 -0.75 -9.69
C LEU A 107 9.70 -1.43 -8.46
N PHE A 108 10.12 -1.05 -7.25
CA PHE A 108 9.52 -1.57 -6.01
C PHE A 108 8.04 -1.20 -5.89
N ALA A 109 7.67 0.01 -6.29
CA ALA A 109 6.28 0.44 -6.33
C ALA A 109 5.44 -0.40 -7.30
N ILE A 110 5.95 -0.68 -8.50
CA ILE A 110 5.29 -1.55 -9.49
C ILE A 110 5.11 -2.96 -8.93
N ILE A 111 6.15 -3.54 -8.33
CA ILE A 111 6.08 -4.87 -7.70
C ILE A 111 5.00 -4.87 -6.61
N PHE A 112 4.97 -3.85 -5.75
CA PHE A 112 3.96 -3.73 -4.69
C PHE A 112 2.54 -3.64 -5.26
N MET A 113 2.31 -2.83 -6.28
CA MET A 113 1.01 -2.73 -6.95
C MET A 113 0.56 -4.07 -7.55
N VAL A 114 1.49 -4.80 -8.18
CA VAL A 114 1.22 -6.15 -8.73
C VAL A 114 0.88 -7.14 -7.61
N VAL A 115 1.55 -7.08 -6.47
CA VAL A 115 1.24 -7.93 -5.30
C VAL A 115 -0.16 -7.63 -4.78
N VAL A 116 -0.53 -6.35 -4.61
CA VAL A 116 -1.87 -5.93 -4.18
C VAL A 116 -2.94 -6.41 -5.15
N TYR A 117 -2.72 -6.20 -6.46
CA TYR A 117 -3.63 -6.66 -7.50
C TYR A 117 -3.80 -8.18 -7.49
N SER A 118 -2.69 -8.93 -7.39
CA SER A 118 -2.72 -10.39 -7.39
C SER A 118 -3.45 -10.94 -6.16
N ASN A 119 -3.20 -10.36 -4.98
CA ASN A 119 -3.87 -10.75 -3.74
C ASN A 119 -5.40 -10.58 -3.83
N GLU A 120 -5.86 -9.51 -4.45
CA GLU A 120 -7.29 -9.18 -4.50
C GLU A 120 -8.03 -9.73 -5.72
N PHE A 121 -7.41 -9.84 -6.88
CA PHE A 121 -8.13 -10.27 -8.10
C PHE A 121 -7.83 -11.71 -8.50
N ILE A 122 -6.66 -12.24 -8.16
CA ILE A 122 -6.27 -13.62 -8.50
C ILE A 122 -6.62 -14.55 -7.33
N LEU A 123 -6.14 -14.26 -6.12
CA LEU A 123 -6.37 -15.12 -4.95
C LEU A 123 -7.78 -15.04 -4.37
N HIS A 124 -8.49 -13.91 -4.51
CA HIS A 124 -9.87 -13.79 -4.04
C HIS A 124 -10.83 -14.65 -4.86
N ASN A 125 -10.65 -14.72 -6.18
CA ASN A 125 -11.60 -15.37 -7.09
C ASN A 125 -11.65 -16.90 -6.90
N THR A 126 -10.59 -17.49 -6.32
CA THR A 126 -10.51 -18.93 -6.01
C THR A 126 -11.43 -19.34 -4.86
N ASN A 127 -11.75 -18.45 -3.93
CA ASN A 127 -12.61 -18.76 -2.77
C ASN A 127 -14.11 -18.75 -3.12
N GLY A 128 -14.53 -17.92 -4.08
CA GLY A 128 -15.92 -17.85 -4.54
C GLY A 128 -16.37 -19.09 -5.33
N LEU A 129 -15.46 -19.68 -6.11
CA LEU A 129 -15.72 -20.92 -6.86
C LEU A 129 -15.83 -22.15 -5.96
N ARG A 130 -15.12 -22.20 -4.81
CA ARG A 130 -15.18 -23.33 -3.88
C ARG A 130 -16.54 -23.50 -3.21
N HIS A 131 -17.26 -22.42 -2.89
CA HIS A 131 -18.61 -22.53 -2.33
C HIS A 131 -19.64 -23.10 -3.31
N ALA A 132 -19.48 -22.86 -4.62
CA ALA A 132 -20.38 -23.41 -5.64
C ALA A 132 -20.19 -24.92 -5.87
N PHE A 133 -19.01 -25.47 -5.57
CA PHE A 133 -18.71 -26.89 -5.74
C PHE A 133 -18.91 -27.72 -4.45
N THR A 134 -18.94 -27.12 -3.26
CA THR A 134 -19.22 -27.84 -2.00
C THR A 134 -20.72 -28.03 -1.74
N THR A 135 -21.61 -27.27 -2.38
CA THR A 135 -23.09 -27.44 -2.25
C THR A 135 -23.70 -28.40 -3.29
N ARG A 136 -22.88 -29.12 -4.06
CA ARG A 136 -23.33 -30.12 -5.06
C ARG A 136 -22.78 -31.53 -4.76
N GLY A 137 -22.55 -31.85 -3.50
CA GLY A 137 -22.20 -33.19 -3.02
C GLY A 137 -23.37 -33.83 -2.28
#